data_AF-A0A9Q0V839-F1
#
_entry.id   AF-A0A9Q0V839-F1
#
_cell.length_a   1.000
_cell.length_b   1.000
_cell.length_c   1.000
_cell.angle_alpha   90.00
_cell.angle_beta   90.00
_cell.angle_gamma   90.00
#
_symmetry.space_group_name_H-M   'P 1'
#
loop_
_entity.id
_entity.type
_entity.pdbx_description
1 polymer ?
#
loop_
_entity_poly.entity_id
_entity_poly.type
_entity_poly.pdbx_seq_one_letter_code
_entity_poly.pdbx_strand_id
1 'polypeptide(L)'
;MATETSEPREPFSSKNPLALYLHEKLSSCSTLIESGDEKSVAELVDFINTVSDSAVSNHEDRDAQGNAVEVLSEIHKFLLSPSLDQAVIDALSFELPKAVSKFAGLSDECLKIADSIIDCFIEKCSPRDMLPVLCEALDSWNGMVHAYDYVVPLLSGISKVLLAIQRRHFEQVKVAVPVVLNVLKAVCSEFSARDTECMNLFISALGIADSIRAICEKLEGRVLEKLRDVLGSYLLQLMALLSLVLGCEIPGCLPLVSRLSEFFPFCGLSYLGLITGSDIDKMTRTFVAEEDDDYMRCLSYIKHGAAISVIWGHISVNVARAAGGDVSTVKDELLSNQTERWQAVGMLKHIFAFVDFPWELKKHAIDFLLCITDGNIARNYNDKDTDCSIYMPNLYAALQAITMVIMYTPDTVLRKNTFEALKRVLADIPTSQRFEIFQALITNSTSSPMTALLLDLVRNDLYKEGFQRTATGKDKEKEENKAAPLWVARSLEMVELVFRPPQGGPPSFPEHGDAVLAALNLYRFILMTESAGKTNYTGVLSKKKI
;
A
#
# COMPACT_ATOMS: atom_id res chain seq x y z
N MET A 1 50.71 -37.81 -51.00
CA MET A 1 49.41 -37.84 -51.70
C MET A 1 48.50 -38.76 -50.93
N ALA A 2 47.73 -38.20 -50.01
CA ALA A 2 46.60 -38.87 -49.36
C ALA A 2 45.50 -37.80 -49.30
N THR A 3 44.38 -38.13 -49.92
CA THR A 3 43.18 -37.33 -50.10
C THR A 3 42.41 -37.26 -48.79
N GLU A 4 42.27 -36.06 -48.22
CA GLU A 4 41.29 -35.77 -47.18
C GLU A 4 39.94 -35.46 -47.87
N THR A 5 39.00 -36.38 -47.70
CA THR A 5 37.59 -36.20 -48.02
C THR A 5 36.94 -35.28 -47.00
N SER A 6 36.44 -34.15 -47.47
CA SER A 6 35.55 -33.24 -46.75
C SER A 6 34.17 -33.90 -46.58
N GLU A 7 33.76 -34.17 -45.34
CA GLU A 7 32.35 -34.45 -45.03
C GLU A 7 31.56 -33.12 -44.97
N PRO A 8 30.38 -33.04 -45.60
CA PRO A 8 29.51 -31.89 -45.50
C PRO A 8 28.79 -31.91 -44.14
N ARG A 9 28.80 -30.78 -43.43
CA ARG A 9 27.99 -30.57 -42.22
C ARG A 9 26.50 -30.65 -42.58
N GLU A 10 25.81 -31.65 -42.05
CA GLU A 10 24.35 -31.73 -42.05
C GLU A 10 23.74 -30.65 -41.14
N PRO A 11 22.56 -30.11 -41.47
CA PRO A 11 21.79 -29.24 -40.58
C PRO A 11 21.19 -30.09 -39.45
N PHE A 12 21.44 -29.71 -38.20
CA PHE A 12 20.90 -30.39 -37.03
C PHE A 12 19.37 -30.28 -36.98
N SER A 13 18.68 -31.34 -37.41
CA SER A 13 17.25 -31.58 -37.17
C SER A 13 16.99 -31.69 -35.67
N SER A 14 16.01 -30.94 -35.15
CA SER A 14 15.50 -31.19 -33.80
C SER A 14 14.96 -32.63 -33.73
N LYS A 15 15.24 -33.35 -32.64
CA LYS A 15 14.80 -34.75 -32.44
C LYS A 15 13.48 -34.85 -31.68
N ASN A 16 12.90 -33.72 -31.25
CA ASN A 16 11.71 -33.68 -30.41
C ASN A 16 10.44 -33.57 -31.27
N PRO A 17 9.51 -34.53 -31.15
CA PRO A 17 8.25 -34.51 -31.88
C PRO A 17 7.43 -33.22 -31.68
N LEU A 18 7.48 -32.62 -30.49
CA LEU A 18 6.75 -31.37 -30.19
C LEU A 18 7.34 -30.17 -30.93
N ALA A 19 8.67 -30.06 -30.98
CA ALA A 19 9.34 -28.98 -31.69
C ALA A 19 9.15 -29.10 -33.22
N LEU A 20 9.16 -30.33 -33.75
CA LEU A 20 8.85 -30.56 -35.17
C LEU A 20 7.41 -30.18 -35.53
N TYR A 21 6.45 -30.60 -34.69
CA TYR A 21 5.04 -30.23 -34.90
C TYR A 21 4.82 -28.71 -34.77
N LEU A 22 5.49 -28.05 -33.82
CA LEU A 22 5.46 -26.60 -33.69
C LEU A 22 6.02 -25.90 -34.92
N HIS A 23 7.15 -26.40 -35.47
CA HIS A 23 7.75 -25.84 -36.67
C HIS A 23 6.80 -25.93 -37.88
N GLU A 24 6.11 -27.06 -38.05
CA GLU A 24 5.08 -27.21 -39.09
C GLU A 24 3.91 -26.24 -38.89
N LYS A 25 3.43 -26.08 -37.64
CA LYS A 25 2.36 -25.13 -37.30
C LYS A 25 2.76 -23.67 -37.54
N LEU A 26 3.97 -23.28 -37.15
CA LEU A 26 4.51 -21.93 -37.38
C LEU A 26 4.64 -21.63 -38.88
N SER A 27 5.18 -22.58 -39.64
CA SER A 27 5.32 -22.45 -41.09
C SER A 27 3.96 -22.35 -41.79
N SER A 28 3.01 -23.21 -41.41
CA SER A 28 1.63 -23.16 -41.93
C SER A 28 0.96 -21.83 -41.58
N CYS A 29 1.10 -21.37 -40.34
CA CYS A 29 0.55 -20.10 -39.87
C CYS A 29 1.09 -18.92 -40.68
N SER A 30 2.41 -18.88 -40.95
CA SER A 30 3.03 -17.86 -41.81
C SER A 30 2.35 -17.81 -43.18
N THR A 31 2.19 -18.96 -43.83
CA THR A 31 1.60 -19.01 -45.18
C THR A 31 0.11 -18.63 -45.20
N LEU A 32 -0.62 -18.93 -44.12
CA LEU A 32 -2.04 -18.66 -44.02
C LEU A 32 -2.32 -17.19 -43.71
N ILE A 33 -1.52 -16.58 -42.85
CA ILE A 33 -1.59 -15.14 -42.55
C ILE A 33 -1.28 -14.33 -43.83
N GLU A 34 -0.28 -14.73 -44.61
CA GLU A 34 0.01 -14.12 -45.92
C GLU A 34 -1.20 -14.21 -46.88
N SER A 35 -2.04 -15.24 -46.73
CA SER A 35 -3.27 -15.43 -47.50
C SER A 35 -4.53 -14.78 -46.88
N GLY A 36 -4.40 -14.17 -45.70
CA GLY A 36 -5.47 -13.45 -44.99
C GLY A 36 -6.31 -14.28 -44.00
N ASP A 37 -5.86 -15.47 -43.59
CA ASP A 37 -6.53 -16.30 -42.58
C ASP A 37 -5.83 -16.21 -41.21
N GLU A 38 -6.42 -15.44 -40.29
CA GLU A 38 -5.90 -15.24 -38.94
C GLU A 38 -6.24 -16.39 -37.96
N LYS A 39 -7.12 -17.33 -38.34
CA LYS A 39 -7.53 -18.43 -37.45
C LYS A 39 -6.40 -19.39 -37.09
N SER A 40 -5.37 -19.47 -37.93
CA SER A 40 -4.19 -20.30 -37.67
C SER A 40 -3.41 -19.84 -36.44
N VAL A 41 -3.50 -18.57 -36.05
CA VAL A 41 -2.86 -18.04 -34.84
C VAL A 41 -3.49 -18.65 -33.59
N ALA A 42 -4.82 -18.75 -33.54
CA ALA A 42 -5.52 -19.36 -32.42
C ALA A 42 -5.14 -20.84 -32.24
N GLU A 43 -5.07 -21.61 -33.34
CA GLU A 43 -4.64 -23.02 -33.26
C GLU A 43 -3.20 -23.19 -32.78
N LEU A 44 -2.30 -22.29 -33.18
CA LEU A 44 -0.93 -22.26 -32.70
C LEU A 44 -0.88 -21.97 -31.20
N VAL A 45 -1.63 -20.97 -30.75
CA VAL A 45 -1.72 -20.55 -29.35
C VAL A 45 -2.33 -21.65 -28.48
N ASP A 46 -3.37 -22.33 -28.95
CA ASP A 46 -3.99 -23.47 -28.25
C ASP A 46 -2.99 -24.63 -28.07
N PHE A 47 -2.17 -24.90 -29.09
CA PHE A 47 -1.10 -25.88 -28.97
C PHE A 47 -0.06 -25.45 -27.92
N ILE A 48 0.42 -24.21 -27.97
CA ILE A 48 1.39 -23.66 -27.01
C ILE A 48 0.83 -23.71 -25.58
N ASN A 49 -0.43 -23.32 -25.40
CA ASN A 49 -1.13 -23.40 -24.11
C ASN A 49 -1.21 -24.84 -23.60
N THR A 50 -1.54 -25.81 -24.47
CA THR A 50 -1.60 -27.23 -24.11
C THR A 50 -0.23 -27.74 -23.62
N VAL A 51 0.86 -27.34 -24.27
CA VAL A 51 2.22 -27.69 -23.84
C VAL A 51 2.53 -27.05 -22.47
N SER A 52 2.20 -25.78 -22.30
CA SER A 52 2.40 -25.04 -21.05
C SER A 52 1.64 -25.68 -19.89
N ASP A 53 0.34 -25.92 -20.05
CA ASP A 53 -0.54 -26.49 -19.02
C ASP A 53 -0.07 -27.90 -18.61
N SER A 54 0.40 -28.69 -19.57
CA SER A 54 1.00 -30.00 -19.32
C SER A 54 2.31 -29.91 -18.54
N ALA A 55 3.18 -28.94 -18.88
CA ALA A 55 4.45 -28.74 -18.20
C ALA A 55 4.26 -28.20 -16.78
N VAL A 56 3.32 -27.28 -16.56
CA VAL A 56 2.97 -26.76 -15.22
C VAL A 56 2.40 -27.87 -14.34
N SER A 57 1.53 -28.72 -14.90
CA SER A 57 0.97 -29.87 -14.18
C SER A 57 2.04 -30.89 -13.75
N ASN A 58 3.16 -30.95 -14.47
CA ASN A 58 4.27 -31.87 -14.24
C ASN A 58 5.59 -31.12 -13.95
N HIS A 59 5.55 -30.06 -13.16
CA HIS A 59 6.69 -29.15 -12.96
C HIS A 59 7.97 -29.82 -12.42
N GLU A 60 7.89 -30.98 -11.77
CA GLU A 60 9.06 -31.76 -11.32
C GLU A 60 9.69 -32.64 -12.41
N ASP A 61 9.01 -32.81 -13.55
CA ASP A 61 9.46 -33.63 -14.66
C ASP A 61 10.46 -32.85 -15.54
N ARG A 62 11.72 -33.30 -15.54
CA ARG A 62 12.79 -32.71 -16.36
C ARG A 62 12.54 -32.85 -17.85
N ASP A 63 11.83 -33.88 -18.29
CA ASP A 63 11.53 -34.06 -19.71
C ASP A 63 10.47 -33.04 -20.14
N ALA A 64 9.47 -32.75 -19.30
CA ALA A 64 8.49 -31.70 -19.53
C ALA A 64 9.12 -30.30 -19.59
N GLN A 65 10.04 -29.99 -18.67
CA GLN A 65 10.80 -28.74 -18.70
C GLN A 65 11.70 -28.63 -19.95
N GLY A 66 12.38 -29.72 -20.33
CA GLY A 66 13.20 -29.78 -21.54
C GLY A 66 12.37 -29.54 -22.81
N ASN A 67 11.19 -30.15 -22.89
CA ASN A 67 10.24 -29.92 -24.00
C ASN A 67 9.77 -28.47 -24.07
N ALA A 68 9.47 -27.84 -22.93
CA ALA A 68 9.11 -26.43 -22.85
C ALA A 68 10.21 -25.51 -23.39
N VAL A 69 11.46 -25.74 -22.97
CA VAL A 69 12.63 -24.97 -23.45
C VAL A 69 12.80 -25.11 -24.96
N GLU A 70 12.66 -26.32 -25.50
CA GLU A 70 12.77 -26.55 -26.95
C GLU A 70 11.64 -25.88 -27.75
N VAL A 71 10.40 -25.94 -27.26
CA VAL A 71 9.25 -25.25 -27.86
C VAL A 71 9.47 -23.73 -27.90
N LEU A 72 9.86 -23.13 -26.78
CA LEU A 72 10.19 -21.70 -26.74
C LEU A 72 11.36 -21.35 -27.66
N SER A 73 12.42 -22.16 -27.66
CA SER A 73 13.59 -21.96 -28.50
C SER A 73 13.24 -21.97 -29.98
N GLU A 74 12.32 -22.85 -30.39
CA GLU A 74 11.89 -22.95 -31.78
C GLU A 74 11.02 -21.74 -32.19
N ILE A 75 10.13 -21.26 -31.31
CA ILE A 75 9.40 -19.99 -31.53
C ILE A 75 10.39 -18.83 -31.70
N HIS A 76 11.37 -18.73 -30.79
CA HIS A 76 12.36 -17.66 -30.84
C HIS A 76 13.18 -17.71 -32.14
N LYS A 77 13.66 -18.89 -32.55
CA LYS A 77 14.37 -19.06 -33.84
C LYS A 77 13.50 -18.67 -35.04
N PHE A 78 12.24 -19.06 -35.04
CA PHE A 78 11.29 -18.71 -36.09
C PHE A 78 11.15 -17.18 -36.20
N LEU A 79 10.95 -16.50 -35.07
CA LEU A 79 10.83 -15.04 -35.03
C LEU A 79 12.12 -14.33 -35.44
N LEU A 80 13.29 -14.91 -35.21
CA LEU A 80 14.58 -14.36 -35.66
C LEU A 80 14.84 -14.56 -37.15
N SER A 81 14.01 -15.33 -37.87
CA SER A 81 14.20 -15.57 -39.30
C SER A 81 14.15 -14.25 -40.09
N PRO A 82 15.17 -13.91 -40.90
CA PRO A 82 15.23 -12.66 -41.64
C PRO A 82 14.26 -12.61 -42.82
N SER A 83 13.67 -13.74 -43.20
CA SER A 83 12.69 -13.84 -44.30
C SER A 83 11.24 -13.78 -43.82
N LEU A 84 11.00 -13.58 -42.53
CA LEU A 84 9.65 -13.57 -41.97
C LEU A 84 8.93 -12.25 -42.33
N ASP A 85 7.72 -12.36 -42.88
CA ASP A 85 6.92 -11.20 -43.28
C ASP A 85 6.42 -10.41 -42.06
N GLN A 86 6.35 -9.08 -42.19
CA GLN A 86 5.92 -8.19 -41.10
C GLN A 86 4.47 -8.45 -40.69
N ALA A 87 3.57 -8.80 -41.62
CA ALA A 87 2.19 -9.11 -41.30
C ALA A 87 2.07 -10.35 -40.41
N VAL A 88 2.97 -11.32 -40.58
CA VAL A 88 3.06 -12.50 -39.72
C VAL A 88 3.52 -12.11 -38.32
N ILE A 89 4.54 -11.24 -38.22
CA ILE A 89 5.03 -10.73 -36.94
C ILE A 89 3.93 -9.96 -36.20
N ASP A 90 3.25 -9.04 -36.90
CA ASP A 90 2.18 -8.23 -36.33
C ASP A 90 1.02 -9.11 -35.84
N ALA A 91 0.58 -10.10 -36.64
CA ALA A 91 -0.49 -11.02 -36.25
C ALA A 91 -0.11 -11.89 -35.04
N LEU A 92 1.13 -12.39 -34.99
CA LEU A 92 1.61 -13.18 -33.85
C LEU A 92 1.80 -12.33 -32.59
N SER A 93 2.10 -11.03 -32.73
CA SER A 93 2.36 -10.14 -31.60
C SER A 93 1.16 -9.99 -30.66
N PHE A 94 -0.07 -10.14 -31.14
CA PHE A 94 -1.29 -10.02 -30.32
C PHE A 94 -1.44 -11.13 -29.28
N GLU A 95 -1.00 -12.35 -29.59
CA GLU A 95 -1.30 -13.53 -28.76
C GLU A 95 -0.04 -14.21 -28.20
N LEU A 96 1.09 -14.17 -28.91
CA LEU A 96 2.29 -14.88 -28.48
C LEU A 96 2.90 -14.35 -27.19
N PRO A 97 3.00 -13.03 -26.91
CA PRO A 97 3.52 -12.54 -25.62
C PRO A 97 2.78 -13.17 -24.43
N LYS A 98 1.45 -13.22 -24.50
CA LYS A 98 0.61 -13.88 -23.49
C LYS A 98 0.91 -15.38 -23.39
N ALA A 99 0.95 -16.09 -24.52
CA ALA A 99 1.14 -17.53 -24.53
C ALA A 99 2.52 -17.96 -24.00
N VAL A 100 3.59 -17.25 -24.39
CA VAL A 100 4.97 -17.60 -23.99
C VAL A 100 5.26 -17.25 -22.53
N SER A 101 4.62 -16.21 -21.98
CA SER A 101 4.79 -15.84 -20.57
C SER A 101 4.36 -16.95 -19.61
N LYS A 102 3.45 -17.85 -19.99
CA LYS A 102 3.03 -18.98 -19.15
C LYS A 102 4.14 -19.98 -18.84
N PHE A 103 5.21 -19.97 -19.63
CA PHE A 103 6.35 -20.86 -19.41
C PHE A 103 7.36 -20.30 -18.41
N ALA A 104 7.27 -19.02 -18.06
CA ALA A 104 8.30 -18.33 -17.29
C ALA A 104 8.57 -18.96 -15.91
N GLY A 105 7.54 -19.49 -15.25
CA GLY A 105 7.67 -20.16 -13.95
C GLY A 105 8.19 -21.59 -14.01
N LEU A 106 8.46 -22.14 -15.20
CA LEU A 106 8.94 -23.53 -15.33
C LEU A 106 10.45 -23.66 -15.07
N SER A 107 11.23 -22.66 -15.49
CA SER A 107 12.69 -22.59 -15.25
C SER A 107 13.24 -21.21 -15.60
N ASP A 108 14.41 -20.86 -15.05
CA ASP A 108 15.15 -19.64 -15.40
C ASP A 108 15.45 -19.54 -16.91
N GLU A 109 15.64 -20.68 -17.58
CA GLU A 109 15.90 -20.71 -19.02
C GLU A 109 14.62 -20.40 -19.82
N CYS A 110 13.48 -20.95 -19.40
CA CYS A 110 12.18 -20.60 -19.99
C CYS A 110 11.88 -19.10 -19.85
N LEU A 111 12.12 -18.53 -18.66
CA LEU A 111 11.96 -17.10 -18.41
C LEU A 111 12.81 -16.26 -19.40
N LYS A 112 14.10 -16.57 -19.54
CA LYS A 112 15.01 -15.84 -20.46
C LYS A 112 14.58 -15.93 -21.92
N ILE A 113 14.13 -17.11 -22.38
CA ILE A 113 13.67 -17.27 -23.76
C ILE A 113 12.35 -16.52 -23.97
N ALA A 114 11.41 -16.60 -23.01
CA ALA A 114 10.16 -15.85 -23.07
C ALA A 114 10.42 -14.33 -23.13
N ASP A 115 11.32 -13.80 -22.29
CA ASP A 115 11.78 -12.41 -22.36
C ASP A 115 12.36 -12.08 -23.75
N SER A 116 13.19 -12.96 -24.32
CA SER A 116 13.82 -12.75 -25.63
C SER A 116 12.79 -12.73 -26.78
N ILE A 117 11.75 -13.55 -26.69
CA ILE A 117 10.63 -13.56 -27.64
C ILE A 117 9.87 -12.24 -27.56
N ILE A 118 9.54 -11.77 -26.34
CA ILE A 118 8.87 -10.49 -26.13
C ILE A 118 9.74 -9.35 -26.68
N ASP A 119 11.04 -9.37 -26.41
CA ASP A 119 11.99 -8.37 -26.94
C ASP A 119 11.99 -8.33 -28.47
N CYS A 120 11.92 -9.48 -29.13
CA CYS A 120 11.82 -9.55 -30.58
C CYS A 120 10.57 -8.82 -31.10
N PHE A 121 9.42 -8.97 -30.44
CA PHE A 121 8.21 -8.21 -30.79
C PHE A 121 8.37 -6.73 -30.53
N ILE A 122 8.99 -6.33 -29.41
CA ILE A 122 9.22 -4.92 -29.08
C ILE A 122 10.12 -4.25 -30.12
N GLU A 123 11.12 -4.96 -30.64
CA GLU A 123 12.04 -4.45 -31.66
C GLU A 123 11.41 -4.37 -33.06
N LYS A 124 10.54 -5.33 -33.40
CA LYS A 124 9.99 -5.46 -34.76
C LYS A 124 8.60 -4.84 -34.94
N CYS A 125 7.84 -4.64 -33.87
CA CYS A 125 6.50 -4.05 -33.92
C CYS A 125 6.53 -2.57 -33.53
N SER A 126 5.45 -1.86 -33.81
CA SER A 126 5.24 -0.48 -33.35
C SER A 126 5.12 -0.44 -31.82
N PRO A 127 5.95 0.33 -31.08
CA PRO A 127 5.85 0.43 -29.61
C PRO A 127 4.49 0.93 -29.11
N ARG A 128 3.80 1.73 -29.94
CA ARG A 128 2.46 2.23 -29.63
C ARG A 128 1.43 1.12 -29.61
N ASP A 129 1.58 0.13 -30.49
CA ASP A 129 0.64 -0.98 -30.64
C ASP A 129 1.00 -2.12 -29.68
N MET A 130 2.29 -2.28 -29.38
CA MET A 130 2.76 -3.26 -28.38
C MET A 130 2.36 -2.92 -26.94
N LEU A 131 2.26 -1.65 -26.55
CA LEU A 131 1.90 -1.31 -25.16
C LEU A 131 0.49 -1.83 -24.80
N PRO A 132 -0.57 -1.54 -25.58
CA PRO A 132 -1.89 -2.13 -25.37
C PRO A 132 -1.88 -3.65 -25.35
N VAL A 133 -1.16 -4.30 -26.28
CA VAL A 133 -1.05 -5.76 -26.35
C VAL A 133 -0.46 -6.35 -25.07
N LEU A 134 0.64 -5.79 -24.57
CA LEU A 134 1.24 -6.27 -23.31
C LEU A 134 0.36 -5.96 -22.10
N CYS A 135 -0.33 -4.82 -22.09
CA CYS A 135 -1.30 -4.50 -21.04
C CYS A 135 -2.49 -5.47 -21.05
N GLU A 136 -3.02 -5.84 -22.22
CA GLU A 136 -4.11 -6.82 -22.35
C GLU A 136 -3.65 -8.23 -21.94
N ALA A 137 -2.45 -8.64 -22.38
CA ALA A 137 -1.85 -9.88 -21.94
C ALA A 137 -1.71 -9.93 -20.41
N LEU A 138 -1.29 -8.83 -19.80
CA LEU A 138 -1.14 -8.69 -18.36
C LEU A 138 -2.50 -8.74 -17.64
N ASP A 139 -3.51 -8.01 -18.12
CA ASP A 139 -4.86 -7.95 -17.53
C ASP A 139 -5.63 -9.27 -17.69
N SER A 140 -5.27 -10.09 -18.69
CA SER A 140 -5.87 -11.40 -18.91
C SER A 140 -5.44 -12.48 -17.89
N TRP A 141 -4.58 -12.10 -16.94
CA TRP A 141 -4.22 -12.93 -15.80
C TRP A 141 -5.47 -13.34 -15.00
N ASN A 142 -5.59 -14.64 -14.70
CA ASN A 142 -6.83 -15.24 -14.18
C ASN A 142 -6.66 -15.98 -12.82
N GLY A 143 -5.61 -15.70 -12.06
CA GLY A 143 -5.40 -16.33 -10.73
C GLY A 143 -4.91 -17.79 -10.78
N MET A 144 -4.14 -18.18 -11.82
CA MET A 144 -3.52 -19.52 -11.92
C MET A 144 -2.48 -19.79 -10.80
N VAL A 145 -2.29 -21.04 -10.40
CA VAL A 145 -1.29 -21.44 -9.38
C VAL A 145 0.14 -21.25 -9.97
N HIS A 146 1.07 -20.63 -9.21
CA HIS A 146 2.40 -20.14 -9.68
C HIS A 146 2.35 -18.93 -10.65
N ALA A 147 1.31 -18.11 -10.48
CA ALA A 147 0.91 -16.98 -11.33
C ALA A 147 1.88 -15.82 -11.49
N TYR A 148 2.84 -15.59 -10.58
CA TYR A 148 3.65 -14.37 -10.62
C TYR A 148 4.75 -14.43 -11.66
N ASP A 149 5.31 -15.60 -11.94
CA ASP A 149 6.35 -15.73 -12.96
C ASP A 149 5.79 -15.48 -14.35
N TYR A 150 4.50 -15.78 -14.58
CA TYR A 150 3.78 -15.37 -15.78
C TYR A 150 3.78 -13.84 -15.97
N VAL A 151 3.63 -13.09 -14.88
CA VAL A 151 3.54 -11.62 -14.93
C VAL A 151 4.91 -10.98 -15.16
N VAL A 152 5.99 -11.60 -14.69
CA VAL A 152 7.36 -11.05 -14.73
C VAL A 152 7.82 -10.65 -16.15
N PRO A 153 7.75 -11.50 -17.19
CA PRO A 153 8.13 -11.13 -18.55
C PRO A 153 7.28 -10.00 -19.13
N LEU A 154 5.99 -9.96 -18.81
CA LEU A 154 5.09 -8.92 -19.31
C LEU A 154 5.43 -7.56 -18.70
N LEU A 155 5.74 -7.50 -17.40
CA LEU A 155 6.22 -6.28 -16.74
C LEU A 155 7.57 -5.81 -17.32
N SER A 156 8.48 -6.74 -17.56
CA SER A 156 9.77 -6.49 -18.23
C SER A 156 9.56 -5.90 -19.63
N GLY A 157 8.65 -6.50 -20.41
CA GLY A 157 8.26 -6.03 -21.72
C GLY A 157 7.65 -4.62 -21.68
N ILE A 158 6.69 -4.36 -20.78
CA ILE A 158 6.07 -3.03 -20.61
C ILE A 158 7.14 -1.98 -20.32
N SER A 159 8.09 -2.29 -19.42
CA SER A 159 9.21 -1.39 -19.12
C SER A 159 9.99 -1.01 -20.38
N LYS A 160 10.37 -1.98 -21.22
CA LYS A 160 11.10 -1.76 -22.46
C LYS A 160 10.28 -1.02 -23.52
N VAL A 161 8.99 -1.36 -23.68
CA VAL A 161 8.09 -0.68 -24.62
C VAL A 161 7.92 0.79 -24.26
N LEU A 162 7.77 1.12 -22.97
CA LEU A 162 7.65 2.52 -22.53
C LEU A 162 8.87 3.35 -22.96
N LEU A 163 10.09 2.80 -22.90
CA LEU A 163 11.30 3.47 -23.38
C LEU A 163 11.32 3.67 -24.90
N ALA A 164 10.72 2.74 -25.65
CA ALA A 164 10.66 2.79 -27.10
C ALA A 164 9.60 3.78 -27.64
N ILE A 165 8.63 4.17 -26.80
CA ILE A 165 7.62 5.17 -27.17
C ILE A 165 8.27 6.55 -27.36
N GLN A 166 7.94 7.20 -28.48
CA GLN A 166 8.54 8.49 -28.86
C GLN A 166 7.66 9.71 -28.54
N ARG A 167 6.35 9.54 -28.35
CA ARG A 167 5.38 10.64 -28.20
C ARG A 167 4.30 10.28 -27.21
N ARG A 168 3.62 11.30 -26.66
CA ARG A 168 2.48 11.14 -25.73
C ARG A 168 2.83 10.31 -24.50
N HIS A 169 4.04 10.49 -23.98
CA HIS A 169 4.57 9.69 -22.88
C HIS A 169 3.65 9.70 -21.65
N PHE A 170 3.10 10.87 -21.31
CA PHE A 170 2.17 10.99 -20.20
C PHE A 170 0.93 10.12 -20.40
N GLU A 171 0.27 10.22 -21.56
CA GLU A 171 -0.93 9.45 -21.85
C GLU A 171 -0.66 7.94 -21.86
N GLN A 172 0.47 7.52 -22.42
CA GLN A 172 0.83 6.09 -22.49
C GLN A 172 1.13 5.50 -21.12
N VAL A 173 1.93 6.20 -20.29
CA VAL A 173 2.23 5.76 -18.92
C VAL A 173 0.97 5.77 -18.07
N LYS A 174 0.12 6.78 -18.21
CA LYS A 174 -1.15 6.90 -17.47
C LYS A 174 -2.11 5.74 -17.76
N VAL A 175 -2.10 5.19 -18.98
CA VAL A 175 -2.90 4.01 -19.34
C VAL A 175 -2.29 2.72 -18.79
N ALA A 176 -0.97 2.57 -18.83
CA ALA A 176 -0.30 1.33 -18.41
C ALA A 176 -0.27 1.14 -16.88
N VAL A 177 -0.05 2.21 -16.12
CA VAL A 177 0.11 2.16 -14.66
C VAL A 177 -1.09 1.52 -13.94
N PRO A 178 -2.36 1.88 -14.22
CA PRO A 178 -3.52 1.24 -13.61
C PRO A 178 -3.56 -0.28 -13.84
N VAL A 179 -3.29 -0.75 -15.06
CA VAL A 179 -3.28 -2.18 -15.40
C VAL A 179 -2.24 -2.91 -14.57
N VAL A 180 -1.01 -2.39 -14.55
CA VAL A 180 0.10 -2.95 -13.76
C VAL A 180 -0.26 -3.01 -12.28
N LEU A 181 -0.76 -1.91 -11.71
CA LEU A 181 -1.10 -1.85 -10.29
C LEU A 181 -2.26 -2.78 -9.91
N ASN A 182 -3.26 -2.95 -10.78
CA ASN A 182 -4.39 -3.84 -10.53
C ASN A 182 -3.94 -5.29 -10.50
N VAL A 183 -3.10 -5.72 -11.46
CA VAL A 183 -2.56 -7.08 -11.47
C VAL A 183 -1.63 -7.31 -10.28
N LEU A 184 -0.74 -6.37 -9.97
CA LEU A 184 0.13 -6.48 -8.77
C LEU A 184 -0.68 -6.61 -7.48
N LYS A 185 -1.77 -5.83 -7.33
CA LYS A 185 -2.68 -5.96 -6.17
C LYS A 185 -3.32 -7.34 -6.10
N ALA A 186 -3.81 -7.85 -7.22
CA ALA A 186 -4.48 -9.14 -7.27
C ALA A 186 -3.51 -10.27 -6.91
N VAL A 187 -2.31 -10.27 -7.51
CA VAL A 187 -1.23 -11.21 -7.20
C VAL A 187 -0.82 -11.13 -5.72
N CYS A 188 -0.66 -9.92 -5.16
CA CYS A 188 -0.30 -9.76 -3.75
C CYS A 188 -1.40 -10.25 -2.79
N SER A 189 -2.68 -10.19 -3.20
CA SER A 189 -3.81 -10.62 -2.37
C SER A 189 -3.93 -12.15 -2.29
N GLU A 190 -3.42 -12.86 -3.30
CA GLU A 190 -3.38 -14.33 -3.32
C GLU A 190 -2.16 -14.91 -2.58
N PHE A 191 -1.27 -14.05 -2.05
CA PHE A 191 -0.02 -14.51 -1.46
C PHE A 191 -0.22 -15.24 -0.12
N SER A 192 0.38 -16.43 -0.01
CA SER A 192 0.62 -17.09 1.28
C SER A 192 2.11 -16.94 1.64
N ALA A 193 2.42 -16.64 2.90
CA ALA A 193 3.62 -15.92 3.33
C ALA A 193 5.02 -16.59 3.18
N ARG A 194 5.32 -17.36 2.11
CA ARG A 194 6.55 -18.18 2.05
C ARG A 194 7.33 -18.26 0.73
N ASP A 195 7.13 -17.36 -0.24
CA ASP A 195 7.82 -17.49 -1.53
C ASP A 195 8.85 -16.36 -1.78
N THR A 196 10.12 -16.73 -1.96
CA THR A 196 11.21 -15.84 -2.42
C THR A 196 10.96 -15.26 -3.81
N GLU A 197 10.07 -15.89 -4.57
CA GLU A 197 9.76 -15.57 -5.97
C GLU A 197 9.01 -14.24 -6.12
N CYS A 198 8.37 -13.74 -5.05
CA CYS A 198 7.77 -12.41 -4.99
C CYS A 198 8.79 -11.27 -5.28
N MET A 199 10.06 -11.45 -4.94
CA MET A 199 11.07 -10.41 -5.13
C MET A 199 11.29 -10.10 -6.62
N ASN A 200 11.24 -11.10 -7.51
CA ASN A 200 11.40 -10.92 -8.95
C ASN A 200 10.25 -10.08 -9.53
N LEU A 201 9.02 -10.29 -9.06
CA LEU A 201 7.86 -9.49 -9.43
C LEU A 201 8.10 -8.00 -9.15
N PHE A 202 8.55 -7.67 -7.93
CA PHE A 202 8.82 -6.29 -7.54
C PHE A 202 10.07 -5.70 -8.24
N ILE A 203 11.07 -6.53 -8.58
CA ILE A 203 12.20 -6.09 -9.40
C ILE A 203 11.73 -5.69 -10.80
N SER A 204 10.87 -6.49 -11.44
CA SER A 204 10.32 -6.14 -12.76
C SER A 204 9.39 -4.92 -12.71
N ALA A 205 8.56 -4.81 -11.67
CA ALA A 205 7.73 -3.63 -11.43
C ALA A 205 8.57 -2.36 -11.19
N LEU A 206 9.71 -2.48 -10.52
CA LEU A 206 10.69 -1.40 -10.37
C LEU A 206 11.34 -1.02 -11.71
N GLY A 207 11.54 -1.96 -12.62
CA GLY A 207 12.00 -1.68 -13.98
C GLY A 207 11.10 -0.67 -14.70
N ILE A 208 9.78 -0.73 -14.49
CA ILE A 208 8.84 0.26 -15.05
C ILE A 208 9.10 1.66 -14.46
N ALA A 209 9.40 1.76 -13.15
CA ALA A 209 9.75 3.03 -12.52
C ALA A 209 11.06 3.61 -13.08
N ASP A 210 12.08 2.76 -13.30
CA ASP A 210 13.32 3.15 -13.97
C ASP A 210 13.04 3.71 -15.38
N SER A 211 12.18 3.03 -16.14
CA SER A 211 11.81 3.45 -17.49
C SER A 211 11.04 4.77 -17.51
N ILE A 212 10.08 4.97 -16.60
CA ILE A 212 9.36 6.25 -16.47
C ILE A 212 10.34 7.37 -16.09
N ARG A 213 11.29 7.13 -15.18
CA ARG A 213 12.32 8.12 -14.83
C ARG A 213 13.19 8.48 -16.03
N ALA A 214 13.66 7.50 -16.79
CA ALA A 214 14.47 7.73 -17.99
C ALA A 214 13.72 8.50 -19.08
N ILE A 215 12.39 8.33 -19.16
CA ILE A 215 11.53 9.16 -20.02
C ILE A 215 11.46 10.59 -19.49
N CYS A 216 11.25 10.77 -18.19
CA CYS A 216 11.19 12.09 -17.55
C CYS A 216 12.48 12.90 -17.77
N GLU A 217 13.66 12.26 -17.74
CA GLU A 217 14.94 12.94 -17.98
C GLU A 217 15.05 13.60 -19.37
N LYS A 218 14.17 13.25 -20.31
CA LYS A 218 14.11 13.79 -21.67
C LYS A 218 13.01 14.85 -21.86
N LEU A 219 12.24 15.15 -20.81
CA LEU A 219 11.05 16.00 -20.87
C LEU A 219 11.22 17.25 -20.01
N GLU A 220 10.47 18.30 -20.34
CA GLU A 220 10.49 19.57 -19.62
C GLU A 220 9.07 20.11 -19.38
N GLY A 221 8.94 21.07 -18.47
CA GLY A 221 7.70 21.79 -18.19
C GLY A 221 6.59 20.91 -17.60
N ARG A 222 5.34 21.24 -17.93
CA ARG A 222 4.15 20.61 -17.31
C ARG A 222 4.06 19.10 -17.56
N VAL A 223 4.51 18.61 -18.71
CA VAL A 223 4.45 17.16 -19.01
C VAL A 223 5.39 16.37 -18.10
N LEU A 224 6.58 16.93 -17.82
CA LEU A 224 7.51 16.38 -16.84
C LEU A 224 6.89 16.33 -15.44
N GLU A 225 6.30 17.44 -14.98
CA GLU A 225 5.65 17.50 -13.66
C GLU A 225 4.57 16.42 -13.51
N LYS A 226 3.71 16.28 -14.52
CA LYS A 226 2.65 15.25 -14.52
C LYS A 226 3.21 13.83 -14.46
N LEU A 227 4.26 13.52 -15.21
CA LEU A 227 4.88 12.19 -15.16
C LEU A 227 5.61 11.93 -13.83
N ARG A 228 6.19 12.96 -13.21
CA ARG A 228 6.76 12.84 -11.85
C ARG A 228 5.67 12.52 -10.82
N ASP A 229 4.49 13.11 -10.95
CA ASP A 229 3.34 12.80 -10.10
C ASP A 229 2.84 11.36 -10.33
N VAL A 230 2.74 10.90 -11.58
CA VAL A 230 2.40 9.51 -11.91
C VAL A 230 3.44 8.55 -11.31
N LEU A 231 4.72 8.81 -11.52
CA LEU A 231 5.81 8.01 -10.98
C LEU A 231 5.76 7.96 -9.45
N GLY A 232 5.60 9.11 -8.78
CA GLY A 232 5.44 9.18 -7.33
C GLY A 232 4.26 8.34 -6.83
N SER A 233 3.10 8.43 -7.50
CA SER A 233 1.91 7.65 -7.13
C SER A 233 2.14 6.15 -7.28
N TYR A 234 2.80 5.74 -8.37
CA TYR A 234 3.17 4.36 -8.65
C TYR A 234 4.13 3.80 -7.59
N LEU A 235 5.18 4.55 -7.24
CA LEU A 235 6.17 4.15 -6.24
C LEU A 235 5.57 3.97 -4.85
N LEU A 236 4.66 4.86 -4.44
CA LEU A 236 3.97 4.74 -3.15
C LEU A 236 3.06 3.51 -3.14
N GLN A 237 2.38 3.22 -4.25
CA GLN A 237 1.60 1.98 -4.39
C GLN A 237 2.48 0.73 -4.30
N LEU A 238 3.62 0.71 -5.00
CA LEU A 238 4.59 -0.38 -4.90
C LEU A 238 5.12 -0.55 -3.47
N MET A 239 5.42 0.55 -2.77
CA MET A 239 5.88 0.49 -1.38
C MET A 239 4.83 -0.15 -0.47
N ALA A 240 3.55 0.19 -0.64
CA ALA A 240 2.47 -0.41 0.13
C ALA A 240 2.36 -1.91 -0.15
N LEU A 241 2.33 -2.31 -1.43
CA LEU A 241 2.21 -3.70 -1.84
C LEU A 241 3.40 -4.55 -1.39
N LEU A 242 4.62 -4.06 -1.54
CA LEU A 242 5.83 -4.74 -1.05
C LEU A 242 5.76 -4.97 0.47
N SER A 243 5.17 -4.02 1.19
CA SER A 243 5.00 -4.09 2.65
C SER A 243 3.88 -5.05 3.10
N LEU A 244 2.91 -5.39 2.23
CA LEU A 244 1.89 -6.42 2.51
C LEU A 244 2.51 -7.82 2.49
N VAL A 245 3.25 -8.12 1.42
CA VAL A 245 3.54 -9.50 1.03
C VAL A 245 4.56 -10.18 1.95
N LEU A 246 5.38 -9.40 2.67
CA LEU A 246 6.64 -9.90 3.22
C LEU A 246 6.66 -9.95 4.75
N GLY A 247 5.55 -10.41 5.33
CA GLY A 247 5.16 -10.17 6.72
C GLY A 247 6.01 -10.68 7.88
N CYS A 248 7.29 -11.06 7.70
CA CYS A 248 8.17 -11.44 8.81
C CYS A 248 9.68 -11.12 8.63
N GLU A 249 10.18 -10.78 7.43
CA GLU A 249 11.63 -10.63 7.19
C GLU A 249 12.02 -9.24 6.68
N ILE A 250 11.94 -8.25 7.57
CA ILE A 250 12.40 -6.87 7.35
C ILE A 250 13.77 -6.82 6.63
N PRO A 251 14.81 -7.60 7.02
CA PRO A 251 16.12 -7.51 6.38
C PRO A 251 16.14 -7.85 4.89
N GLY A 252 15.33 -8.83 4.46
CA GLY A 252 15.25 -9.24 3.05
C GLY A 252 14.66 -8.17 2.13
N CYS A 253 13.81 -7.29 2.68
CA CYS A 253 13.11 -6.25 1.93
C CYS A 253 13.94 -4.97 1.76
N LEU A 254 14.91 -4.73 2.66
CA LEU A 254 15.66 -3.48 2.73
C LEU A 254 16.31 -3.06 1.39
N PRO A 255 16.87 -3.96 0.57
CA PRO A 255 17.43 -3.57 -0.73
C PRO A 255 16.39 -2.97 -1.68
N LEU A 256 15.21 -3.60 -1.82
CA LEU A 256 14.15 -3.12 -2.70
C LEU A 256 13.50 -1.85 -2.16
N VAL A 257 13.24 -1.79 -0.85
CA VAL A 257 12.69 -0.60 -0.18
C VAL A 257 13.66 0.59 -0.34
N SER A 258 14.97 0.35 -0.21
CA SER A 258 15.98 1.38 -0.43
C SER A 258 15.93 1.88 -1.87
N ARG A 259 15.92 0.97 -2.86
CA ARG A 259 15.84 1.33 -4.28
C ARG A 259 14.57 2.09 -4.64
N LEU A 260 13.40 1.71 -4.12
CA LEU A 260 12.16 2.47 -4.27
C LEU A 260 12.30 3.89 -3.71
N SER A 261 12.96 4.02 -2.55
CA SER A 261 13.14 5.30 -1.86
C SER A 261 14.07 6.25 -2.62
N GLU A 262 15.04 5.75 -3.39
CA GLU A 262 15.94 6.57 -4.23
C GLU A 262 15.20 7.47 -5.24
N PHE A 263 13.97 7.13 -5.59
CA PHE A 263 13.15 7.93 -6.48
C PHE A 263 12.45 9.10 -5.81
N PHE A 264 12.35 9.15 -4.47
CA PHE A 264 11.57 10.18 -3.78
C PHE A 264 12.07 11.60 -4.05
N PRO A 265 13.39 11.90 -3.98
CA PRO A 265 13.89 13.22 -4.36
C PRO A 265 13.54 13.58 -5.80
N PHE A 266 13.63 12.59 -6.70
CA PHE A 266 13.26 12.78 -8.11
C PHE A 266 11.76 13.01 -8.27
N CYS A 267 10.88 12.46 -7.43
CA CYS A 267 9.45 12.73 -7.49
C CYS A 267 9.04 13.99 -6.71
N GLY A 268 10.00 14.67 -6.04
CA GLY A 268 9.70 15.80 -5.17
C GLY A 268 8.96 15.41 -3.90
N LEU A 269 9.12 14.16 -3.45
CA LEU A 269 8.53 13.62 -2.23
C LEU A 269 9.51 13.77 -1.07
N SER A 270 9.00 14.21 0.07
CA SER A 270 9.75 14.39 1.30
C SER A 270 9.13 13.58 2.43
N TYR A 271 9.91 13.11 3.40
CA TYR A 271 9.33 12.37 4.52
C TYR A 271 8.34 13.20 5.36
N LEU A 272 8.58 14.51 5.52
CA LEU A 272 7.62 15.40 6.17
C LEU A 272 6.34 15.52 5.35
N GLY A 273 6.43 15.72 4.03
CA GLY A 273 5.27 15.85 3.16
C GLY A 273 4.48 14.54 3.02
N LEU A 274 5.16 13.39 3.02
CA LEU A 274 4.54 12.06 3.02
C LEU A 274 3.82 11.76 4.33
N ILE A 275 4.45 12.03 5.49
CA ILE A 275 3.82 11.73 6.78
C ILE A 275 2.70 12.73 7.10
N THR A 276 2.76 13.98 6.66
CA THR A 276 1.66 14.95 6.82
C THR A 276 0.57 14.80 5.77
N GLY A 277 0.85 14.09 4.67
CA GLY A 277 -0.06 13.91 3.53
C GLY A 277 -0.05 15.07 2.52
N SER A 278 0.70 16.15 2.77
CA SER A 278 0.74 17.32 1.89
C SER A 278 1.30 17.03 0.50
N ASP A 279 2.29 16.13 0.39
CA ASP A 279 2.81 15.69 -0.91
C ASP A 279 1.76 14.89 -1.69
N ILE A 280 0.93 14.10 -1.00
CA ILE A 280 -0.16 13.33 -1.61
C ILE A 280 -1.27 14.24 -2.09
N ASP A 281 -1.64 15.25 -1.29
CA ASP A 281 -2.64 16.24 -1.67
C ASP A 281 -2.17 17.07 -2.88
N LYS A 282 -0.88 17.37 -2.98
CA LYS A 282 -0.30 18.05 -4.15
C LYS A 282 -0.38 17.16 -5.39
N MET A 283 0.07 15.91 -5.28
CA MET A 283 0.10 14.94 -6.38
C MET A 283 -1.30 14.60 -6.90
N THR A 284 -2.26 14.38 -6.00
CA THR A 284 -3.64 14.00 -6.38
C THR A 284 -4.39 15.11 -7.13
N ARG A 285 -4.04 16.39 -6.93
CA ARG A 285 -4.61 17.51 -7.72
C ARG A 285 -4.33 17.38 -9.21
N THR A 286 -3.20 16.77 -9.58
CA THR A 286 -2.85 16.53 -10.99
C THR A 286 -3.84 15.60 -11.67
N PHE A 287 -4.38 14.61 -10.95
CA PHE A 287 -5.35 13.63 -11.48
C PHE A 287 -6.79 14.12 -11.39
N VAL A 288 -7.15 14.82 -10.32
CA VAL A 288 -8.50 15.40 -10.15
C VAL A 288 -8.80 16.45 -11.22
N ALA A 289 -7.79 17.22 -11.64
CA ALA A 289 -7.96 18.22 -12.71
C ALA A 289 -8.27 17.62 -14.09
N GLU A 290 -8.15 16.29 -14.26
CA GLU A 290 -8.41 15.59 -15.53
C GLU A 290 -9.74 14.79 -15.52
N GLU A 291 -10.58 14.93 -14.48
CA GLU A 291 -11.88 14.21 -14.34
C GLU A 291 -11.76 12.68 -14.47
N ASP A 292 -10.64 12.11 -14.00
CA ASP A 292 -10.32 10.68 -14.16
C ASP A 292 -10.52 9.88 -12.87
N ASP A 293 -11.78 9.49 -12.62
CA ASP A 293 -12.16 8.69 -11.45
C ASP A 293 -11.55 7.28 -11.48
N ASP A 294 -11.29 6.72 -12.66
CA ASP A 294 -10.78 5.36 -12.80
C ASP A 294 -9.29 5.27 -12.46
N TYR A 295 -8.50 6.30 -12.79
CA TYR A 295 -7.11 6.39 -12.33
C TYR A 295 -7.04 6.49 -10.79
N MET A 296 -7.92 7.27 -10.16
CA MET A 296 -7.93 7.41 -8.69
C MET A 296 -8.28 6.11 -7.96
N ARG A 297 -9.14 5.26 -8.56
CA ARG A 297 -9.46 3.93 -8.01
C ARG A 297 -8.24 3.01 -7.97
N CYS A 298 -7.38 3.07 -8.99
CA CYS A 298 -6.16 2.27 -9.00
C CYS A 298 -5.15 2.71 -7.93
N LEU A 299 -5.31 3.88 -7.30
CA LEU A 299 -4.45 4.44 -6.26
C LEU A 299 -4.89 4.17 -4.81
N SER A 300 -5.71 3.14 -4.57
CA SER A 300 -6.30 2.81 -3.26
C SER A 300 -5.31 2.73 -2.07
N TYR A 301 -4.04 2.38 -2.30
CA TYR A 301 -3.03 2.26 -1.24
C TYR A 301 -2.03 3.43 -1.19
N ILE A 302 -2.23 4.52 -1.94
CA ILE A 302 -1.25 5.62 -2.02
C ILE A 302 -0.91 6.22 -0.65
N LYS A 303 -1.93 6.40 0.21
CA LYS A 303 -1.74 6.91 1.59
C LYS A 303 -1.09 5.88 2.52
N HIS A 304 -1.31 4.58 2.26
CA HIS A 304 -0.65 3.50 2.98
C HIS A 304 0.84 3.51 2.62
N GLY A 305 1.15 3.62 1.33
CA GLY A 305 2.48 3.79 0.77
C GLY A 305 3.22 4.98 1.38
N ALA A 306 2.58 6.15 1.38
CA ALA A 306 3.14 7.38 1.94
C ALA A 306 3.55 7.22 3.41
N ALA A 307 2.63 6.73 4.24
CA ALA A 307 2.90 6.54 5.66
C ALA A 307 3.98 5.46 5.88
N ILE A 308 3.89 4.31 5.19
CA ILE A 308 4.82 3.20 5.41
C ILE A 308 6.22 3.52 4.88
N SER A 309 6.38 4.34 3.83
CA SER A 309 7.68 4.83 3.36
C SER A 309 8.48 5.52 4.47
N VAL A 310 7.81 6.36 5.28
CA VAL A 310 8.47 7.06 6.40
C VAL A 310 8.82 6.09 7.51
N ILE A 311 7.98 5.07 7.76
CA ILE A 311 8.29 4.01 8.73
C ILE A 311 9.47 3.16 8.28
N TRP A 312 9.60 2.86 6.98
CA TRP A 312 10.79 2.19 6.44
C TRP A 312 12.06 3.03 6.62
N GLY A 313 11.99 4.35 6.43
CA GLY A 313 13.07 5.26 6.80
C GLY A 313 13.38 5.24 8.29
N HIS A 314 12.35 5.08 9.14
CA HIS A 314 12.54 4.97 10.59
C HIS A 314 13.23 3.64 10.98
N ILE A 315 12.90 2.55 10.30
CA ILE A 315 13.48 1.22 10.49
C ILE A 315 14.96 1.21 10.06
N SER A 316 15.29 1.87 8.95
CA SER A 316 16.63 1.83 8.35
C SER A 316 17.12 3.19 7.93
N VAL A 317 18.23 3.62 8.53
CA VAL A 317 18.94 4.87 8.16
C VAL A 317 19.40 4.85 6.70
N ASN A 318 19.69 3.67 6.13
CA ASN A 318 20.08 3.56 4.73
C ASN A 318 18.89 3.86 3.80
N VAL A 319 17.69 3.39 4.16
CA VAL A 319 16.46 3.74 3.43
C VAL A 319 16.18 5.24 3.54
N ALA A 320 16.34 5.82 4.74
CA ALA A 320 16.20 7.27 4.92
C ALA A 320 17.16 8.08 4.04
N ARG A 321 18.43 7.68 4.01
CA ARG A 321 19.45 8.30 3.15
C ARG A 321 19.10 8.18 1.67
N ALA A 322 18.63 7.01 1.24
CA ALA A 322 18.19 6.77 -0.14
C ALA A 322 17.04 7.72 -0.53
N ALA A 323 16.07 7.94 0.36
CA ALA A 323 14.99 8.92 0.19
C ALA A 323 15.47 10.39 0.15
N GLY A 324 16.76 10.67 0.34
CA GLY A 324 17.27 12.03 0.52
C GLY A 324 16.74 12.71 1.78
N GLY A 325 16.27 11.94 2.76
CA GLY A 325 15.64 12.44 3.98
C GLY A 325 16.40 12.05 5.25
N ASP A 326 16.08 12.75 6.34
CA ASP A 326 16.52 12.42 7.69
C ASP A 326 15.30 12.33 8.60
N VAL A 327 15.00 11.12 9.09
CA VAL A 327 13.86 10.86 9.96
C VAL A 327 14.02 11.57 11.31
N SER A 328 15.25 11.83 11.77
CA SER A 328 15.48 12.57 13.01
C SER A 328 15.00 14.02 12.87
N THR A 329 15.34 14.69 11.76
CA THR A 329 14.85 16.04 11.45
C THR A 329 13.33 16.08 11.35
N VAL A 330 12.70 15.07 10.73
CA VAL A 330 11.24 14.98 10.66
C VAL A 330 10.63 14.84 12.05
N LYS A 331 11.23 14.05 12.95
CA LYS A 331 10.76 13.92 14.33
C LYS A 331 10.86 15.24 15.09
N ASP A 332 11.96 15.97 14.93
CA ASP A 332 12.17 17.26 15.58
C ASP A 332 11.16 18.30 15.09
N GLU A 333 10.90 18.35 13.78
CA GLU A 333 9.87 19.22 13.18
C GLU A 333 8.49 18.90 13.76
N LEU A 334 8.09 17.62 13.74
CA LEU A 334 6.81 17.17 14.28
C LEU A 334 6.69 17.40 15.79
N LEU A 335 7.77 17.38 16.56
CA LEU A 335 7.76 17.73 17.98
C LEU A 335 7.52 19.23 18.18
N SER A 336 8.07 20.07 17.29
CA SER A 336 7.94 21.53 17.35
C SER A 336 6.61 22.06 16.80
N ASN A 337 5.98 21.33 15.88
CA ASN A 337 4.78 21.77 15.15
C ASN A 337 3.58 20.85 15.44
N GLN A 338 2.65 21.33 16.27
CA GLN A 338 1.47 20.57 16.68
C GLN A 338 0.53 20.23 15.51
N THR A 339 0.35 21.16 14.57
CA THR A 339 -0.54 20.96 13.42
C THR A 339 -0.03 19.84 12.51
N GLU A 340 1.26 19.88 12.18
CA GLU A 340 1.89 18.83 11.36
C GLU A 340 1.91 17.49 12.08
N ARG A 341 2.07 17.50 13.41
CA ARG A 341 1.94 16.30 14.23
C ARG A 341 0.54 15.70 14.17
N TRP A 342 -0.52 16.51 14.22
CA TRP A 342 -1.90 16.01 14.05
C TRP A 342 -2.13 15.42 12.66
N GLN A 343 -1.56 16.04 11.62
CA GLN A 343 -1.60 15.51 10.26
C GLN A 343 -0.85 14.16 10.17
N ALA A 344 0.33 14.07 10.80
CA ALA A 344 1.12 12.84 10.89
C ALA A 344 0.35 11.71 11.58
N VAL A 345 -0.26 11.99 12.73
CA VAL A 345 -1.17 11.05 13.42
C VAL A 345 -2.30 10.62 12.49
N GLY A 346 -2.90 11.57 11.77
CA GLY A 346 -3.96 11.32 10.80
C GLY A 346 -3.54 10.39 9.66
N MET A 347 -2.31 10.50 9.15
CA MET A 347 -1.79 9.62 8.09
C MET A 347 -1.43 8.22 8.60
N LEU A 348 -0.90 8.11 9.83
CA LEU A 348 -0.55 6.82 10.44
C LEU A 348 -1.75 5.88 10.61
N LYS A 349 -2.99 6.41 10.60
CA LYS A 349 -4.21 5.58 10.58
C LYS A 349 -4.21 4.57 9.42
N HIS A 350 -3.61 4.91 8.29
CA HIS A 350 -3.52 4.04 7.12
C HIS A 350 -2.63 2.82 7.37
N ILE A 351 -1.72 2.88 8.36
CA ILE A 351 -0.96 1.69 8.78
C ILE A 351 -1.76 0.89 9.81
N PHE A 352 -2.33 1.57 10.80
CA PHE A 352 -2.99 0.90 11.94
C PHE A 352 -4.33 0.26 11.59
N ALA A 353 -5.13 0.91 10.74
CA ALA A 353 -6.45 0.42 10.34
C ALA A 353 -6.36 -0.69 9.28
N PHE A 354 -5.22 -0.79 8.58
CA PHE A 354 -5.04 -1.75 7.51
C PHE A 354 -4.73 -3.12 8.08
N VAL A 355 -5.63 -4.08 7.89
CA VAL A 355 -5.59 -5.40 8.54
C VAL A 355 -4.36 -6.18 8.09
N ASP A 356 -4.06 -6.15 6.80
CA ASP A 356 -3.07 -7.03 6.16
C ASP A 356 -1.63 -6.60 6.43
N PHE A 357 -1.41 -5.40 7.00
CA PHE A 357 -0.05 -5.03 7.37
C PHE A 357 0.46 -5.85 8.56
N PRO A 358 1.71 -6.37 8.47
CA PRO A 358 2.34 -7.13 9.53
C PRO A 358 2.40 -6.39 10.86
N TRP A 359 2.26 -7.13 11.97
CA TRP A 359 2.36 -6.57 13.31
C TRP A 359 3.72 -5.91 13.59
N GLU A 360 4.81 -6.41 13.00
CA GLU A 360 6.14 -5.81 13.18
C GLU A 360 6.22 -4.41 12.54
N LEU A 361 5.60 -4.20 11.38
CA LEU A 361 5.51 -2.86 10.78
C LEU A 361 4.63 -1.93 11.61
N LYS A 362 3.50 -2.43 12.13
CA LYS A 362 2.65 -1.67 13.05
C LYS A 362 3.41 -1.29 14.33
N LYS A 363 4.26 -2.16 14.85
CA LYS A 363 5.13 -1.88 16.00
C LYS A 363 6.09 -0.74 15.73
N HIS A 364 6.81 -0.76 14.61
CA HIS A 364 7.68 0.36 14.22
C HIS A 364 6.90 1.67 14.01
N ALA A 365 5.67 1.60 13.49
CA ALA A 365 4.81 2.78 13.39
C ALA A 365 4.35 3.31 14.77
N ILE A 366 4.11 2.44 15.74
CA ILE A 366 3.83 2.84 17.13
C ILE A 366 5.07 3.45 17.79
N ASP A 367 6.26 2.88 17.57
CA ASP A 367 7.51 3.43 18.10
C ASP A 367 7.78 4.83 17.52
N PHE A 368 7.54 5.02 16.21
CA PHE A 368 7.59 6.35 15.59
C PHE A 368 6.58 7.31 16.22
N LEU A 369 5.33 6.89 16.41
CA LEU A 369 4.28 7.68 17.04
C LEU A 369 4.66 8.10 18.47
N LEU A 370 5.26 7.20 19.23
CA LEU A 370 5.77 7.48 20.57
C LEU A 370 6.87 8.54 20.53
N CYS A 371 7.80 8.47 19.56
CA CYS A 371 8.86 9.48 19.40
C CYS A 371 8.30 10.88 19.11
N ILE A 372 7.36 11.01 18.17
CA ILE A 372 6.84 12.34 17.78
C ILE A 372 5.85 12.92 18.79
N THR A 373 5.45 12.12 19.78
CA THR A 373 4.64 12.54 20.92
C THR A 373 5.44 12.55 22.22
N ASP A 374 6.77 12.37 22.15
CA ASP A 374 7.65 12.36 23.31
C ASP A 374 8.06 13.78 23.68
N GLY A 375 7.51 14.29 24.78
CA GLY A 375 7.87 15.59 25.30
C GLY A 375 6.85 16.08 26.31
N ASN A 376 7.31 16.84 27.29
CA ASN A 376 6.44 17.82 27.93
C ASN A 376 6.09 18.83 26.84
N ILE A 377 5.07 18.53 26.02
CA ILE A 377 4.47 19.46 25.06
C ILE A 377 4.25 20.72 25.87
N ALA A 378 5.11 21.72 25.65
CA ALA A 378 5.13 22.92 26.45
C ALA A 378 3.74 23.51 26.29
N ARG A 379 2.98 23.47 27.37
CA ARG A 379 1.65 24.05 27.52
C ARG A 379 1.76 25.56 27.43
N ASN A 380 2.22 26.09 26.31
CA ASN A 380 1.96 27.46 25.92
C ASN A 380 0.50 27.49 25.46
N TYR A 381 -0.40 27.27 26.42
CA TYR A 381 -1.84 27.47 26.26
C TYR A 381 -2.07 28.96 26.07
N ASN A 382 -1.88 29.44 24.85
CA ASN A 382 -2.82 30.38 24.30
C ASN A 382 -3.89 29.54 23.58
N ASP A 383 -4.81 29.01 24.37
CA ASP A 383 -5.97 28.18 24.00
C ASP A 383 -6.98 28.91 23.07
N LYS A 384 -6.53 29.96 22.37
CA LYS A 384 -7.37 30.88 21.60
C LYS A 384 -7.09 30.88 20.08
N ASP A 385 -5.99 30.30 19.59
CA ASP A 385 -5.61 30.49 18.17
C ASP A 385 -5.46 29.22 17.30
N THR A 386 -5.35 28.00 17.86
CA THR A 386 -5.21 26.79 17.00
C THR A 386 -6.53 26.05 16.84
N ASP A 387 -7.24 26.31 15.73
CA ASP A 387 -8.46 25.59 15.38
C ASP A 387 -8.17 24.12 15.00
N CYS A 388 -8.47 23.20 15.93
CA CYS A 388 -8.29 21.76 15.73
C CYS A 388 -9.45 21.12 14.91
N SER A 389 -10.53 21.85 14.64
CA SER A 389 -11.77 21.29 14.07
C SER A 389 -11.56 20.59 12.72
N ILE A 390 -10.68 21.13 11.86
CA ILE A 390 -10.38 20.58 10.53
C ILE A 390 -9.70 19.21 10.62
N TYR A 391 -8.96 18.94 11.70
CA TYR A 391 -8.20 17.70 11.90
C TYR A 391 -9.00 16.62 12.64
N MET A 392 -10.10 16.99 13.30
CA MET A 392 -10.91 16.11 14.14
C MET A 392 -11.31 14.79 13.48
N PRO A 393 -11.82 14.75 12.23
CA PRO A 393 -12.20 13.48 11.60
C PRO A 393 -11.01 12.53 11.43
N ASN A 394 -9.84 13.06 11.09
CA ASN A 394 -8.63 12.26 10.90
C ASN A 394 -8.03 11.80 12.23
N LEU A 395 -8.03 12.67 13.25
CA LEU A 395 -7.59 12.33 14.61
C LEU A 395 -8.48 11.25 15.22
N TYR A 396 -9.81 11.38 15.09
CA TYR A 396 -10.76 10.37 15.53
C TYR A 396 -10.49 9.01 14.85
N ALA A 397 -10.37 8.99 13.52
CA ALA A 397 -10.11 7.77 12.77
C ALA A 397 -8.75 7.13 13.13
N ALA A 398 -7.72 7.95 13.36
CA ALA A 398 -6.42 7.47 13.82
C ALA A 398 -6.49 6.85 15.22
N LEU A 399 -7.16 7.52 16.17
CA LEU A 399 -7.36 6.98 17.52
C LEU A 399 -8.19 5.70 17.49
N GLN A 400 -9.24 5.63 16.66
CA GLN A 400 -10.00 4.41 16.45
C GLN A 400 -9.08 3.28 15.94
N ALA A 401 -8.24 3.55 14.95
CA ALA A 401 -7.27 2.57 14.43
C ALA A 401 -6.27 2.11 15.52
N ILE A 402 -5.78 3.02 16.36
CA ILE A 402 -4.94 2.70 17.52
C ILE A 402 -5.69 1.79 18.50
N THR A 403 -6.98 2.05 18.79
CA THR A 403 -7.78 1.14 19.64
C THR A 403 -7.92 -0.25 19.03
N MET A 404 -8.05 -0.37 17.70
CA MET A 404 -8.08 -1.66 17.02
C MET A 404 -6.76 -2.42 17.22
N VAL A 405 -5.62 -1.74 17.11
CA VAL A 405 -4.31 -2.36 17.39
C VAL A 405 -4.24 -2.88 18.84
N ILE A 406 -4.71 -2.12 19.83
CA ILE A 406 -4.75 -2.56 21.24
C ILE A 406 -5.60 -3.83 21.40
N MET A 407 -6.75 -3.88 20.74
CA MET A 407 -7.69 -5.00 20.88
C MET A 407 -7.20 -6.27 20.19
N TYR A 408 -6.61 -6.15 18.99
CA TYR A 408 -6.34 -7.31 18.13
C TYR A 408 -4.89 -7.78 18.10
N THR A 409 -3.93 -6.96 18.56
CA THR A 409 -2.54 -7.40 18.55
C THR A 409 -2.33 -8.62 19.47
N PRO A 410 -1.64 -9.68 19.01
CA PRO A 410 -1.28 -10.81 19.85
C PRO A 410 -0.13 -10.47 20.82
N ASP A 411 0.66 -9.43 20.53
CA ASP A 411 1.81 -9.03 21.35
C ASP A 411 1.40 -8.09 22.48
N THR A 412 1.61 -8.55 23.72
CA THR A 412 1.34 -7.79 24.95
C THR A 412 2.21 -6.53 25.09
N VAL A 413 3.45 -6.55 24.60
CA VAL A 413 4.36 -5.39 24.65
C VAL A 413 3.86 -4.34 23.67
N LEU A 414 3.56 -4.74 22.43
CA LEU A 414 2.93 -3.86 21.45
C LEU A 414 1.61 -3.28 21.97
N ARG A 415 0.77 -4.08 22.62
CA ARG A 415 -0.50 -3.60 23.23
C ARG A 415 -0.25 -2.49 24.25
N LYS A 416 0.72 -2.67 25.14
CA LYS A 416 1.08 -1.69 26.17
C LYS A 416 1.64 -0.40 25.57
N ASN A 417 2.54 -0.52 24.61
CA ASN A 417 3.13 0.64 23.91
C ASN A 417 2.07 1.41 23.12
N THR A 418 1.15 0.68 22.48
CA THR A 418 0.02 1.28 21.75
C THR A 418 -0.92 2.01 22.69
N PHE A 419 -1.21 1.47 23.88
CA PHE A 419 -1.99 2.17 24.90
C PHE A 419 -1.28 3.42 25.44
N GLU A 420 0.05 3.38 25.57
CA GLU A 420 0.82 4.58 25.89
C GLU A 420 0.72 5.64 24.78
N ALA A 421 0.86 5.24 23.52
CA ALA A 421 0.70 6.13 22.37
C ALA A 421 -0.70 6.76 22.32
N LEU A 422 -1.76 5.97 22.59
CA LEU A 422 -3.14 6.45 22.68
C LEU A 422 -3.26 7.62 23.69
N LYS A 423 -2.69 7.46 24.89
CA LYS A 423 -2.71 8.49 25.93
C LYS A 423 -1.99 9.77 25.49
N ARG A 424 -0.82 9.62 24.84
CA ARG A 424 -0.02 10.77 24.40
C ARG A 424 -0.69 11.56 23.28
N VAL A 425 -1.26 10.86 22.29
CA VAL A 425 -2.03 11.50 21.21
C VAL A 425 -3.25 12.21 21.77
N LEU A 426 -4.02 11.57 22.67
CA LEU A 426 -5.15 12.23 23.33
C LEU A 426 -4.71 13.47 24.11
N ALA A 427 -3.58 13.42 24.81
CA ALA A 427 -3.06 14.57 25.57
C ALA A 427 -2.59 15.73 24.68
N ASP A 428 -2.29 15.49 23.42
CA ASP A 428 -1.91 16.50 22.42
C ASP A 428 -3.11 17.20 21.78
N ILE A 429 -4.34 16.73 22.03
CA ILE A 429 -5.57 17.33 21.50
C ILE A 429 -6.14 18.33 22.52
N PRO A 430 -6.62 19.52 22.10
CA PRO A 430 -7.23 20.49 23.00
C PRO A 430 -8.41 19.88 23.76
N THR A 431 -8.61 20.29 25.02
CA THR A 431 -9.56 19.66 25.94
C THR A 431 -10.95 19.49 25.35
N SER A 432 -11.51 20.52 24.70
CA SER A 432 -12.87 20.47 24.15
C SER A 432 -13.07 19.38 23.12
N GLN A 433 -12.16 19.35 22.15
CA GLN A 433 -12.12 18.39 21.05
C GLN A 433 -11.83 16.99 21.56
N ARG A 434 -10.92 16.87 22.54
CA ARG A 434 -10.58 15.60 23.19
C ARG A 434 -11.79 14.94 23.85
N PHE A 435 -12.66 15.70 24.53
CA PHE A 435 -13.90 15.16 25.10
C PHE A 435 -14.90 14.69 24.02
N GLU A 436 -14.98 15.39 22.88
CA GLU A 436 -15.81 14.97 21.74
C GLU A 436 -15.30 13.65 21.14
N ILE A 437 -13.98 13.52 21.01
CA ILE A 437 -13.34 12.27 20.59
C ILE A 437 -13.61 11.14 21.59
N PHE A 438 -13.49 11.38 22.89
CA PHE A 438 -13.84 10.36 23.90
C PHE A 438 -15.29 9.90 23.74
N GLN A 439 -16.22 10.85 23.59
CA GLN A 439 -17.64 10.54 23.41
C GLN A 439 -17.86 9.69 22.16
N ALA A 440 -17.24 10.08 21.05
CA ALA A 440 -17.32 9.35 19.78
C ALA A 440 -16.71 7.94 19.88
N LEU A 441 -15.53 7.79 20.51
CA LEU A 441 -14.87 6.49 20.66
C LEU A 441 -15.67 5.56 21.56
N ILE A 442 -16.24 6.06 22.66
CA ILE A 442 -17.09 5.27 23.57
C ILE A 442 -18.38 4.86 22.86
N THR A 443 -19.04 5.80 22.18
CA THR A 443 -20.32 5.54 21.49
C THR A 443 -20.19 4.49 20.39
N ASN A 444 -19.07 4.50 19.67
CA ASN A 444 -18.81 3.58 18.56
C ASN A 444 -18.03 2.32 18.95
N SER A 445 -17.70 2.14 20.24
CA SER A 445 -17.00 0.95 20.69
C SER A 445 -17.97 -0.21 20.89
N THR A 446 -17.66 -1.35 20.28
CA THR A 446 -18.38 -2.61 20.52
C THR A 446 -17.73 -3.47 21.60
N SER A 447 -16.59 -3.03 22.17
CA SER A 447 -15.81 -3.78 23.14
C SER A 447 -15.97 -3.21 24.54
N SER A 448 -16.54 -4.01 25.44
CA SER A 448 -16.74 -3.65 26.85
C SER A 448 -15.40 -3.31 27.57
N PRO A 449 -14.32 -4.11 27.44
CA PRO A 449 -13.02 -3.76 28.02
C PRO A 449 -12.42 -2.47 27.45
N MET A 450 -12.56 -2.23 26.13
CA MET A 450 -12.04 -1.00 25.51
C MET A 450 -12.82 0.23 25.99
N THR A 451 -14.15 0.11 26.10
CA THR A 451 -15.01 1.15 26.68
C THR A 451 -14.60 1.47 28.11
N ALA A 452 -14.32 0.44 28.92
CA ALA A 452 -13.85 0.62 30.30
C ALA A 452 -12.51 1.38 30.36
N LEU A 453 -11.56 1.06 29.48
CA LEU A 453 -10.28 1.77 29.37
C LEU A 453 -10.48 3.24 28.99
N LEU A 454 -11.35 3.53 28.02
CA LEU A 454 -11.64 4.90 27.59
C LEU A 454 -12.28 5.73 28.71
N LEU A 455 -13.23 5.15 29.46
CA LEU A 455 -13.84 5.80 30.63
C LEU A 455 -12.82 6.07 31.74
N ASP A 456 -11.84 5.18 31.93
CA ASP A 456 -10.75 5.44 32.87
C ASP A 456 -9.86 6.60 32.44
N LEU A 457 -9.59 6.73 31.13
CA LEU A 457 -8.87 7.89 30.59
C LEU A 457 -9.65 9.20 30.82
N VAL A 458 -10.98 9.20 30.58
CA VAL A 458 -11.86 10.35 30.88
C VAL A 458 -11.78 10.72 32.37
N ARG A 459 -11.84 9.73 33.27
CA ARG A 459 -11.70 9.94 34.71
C ARG A 459 -10.36 10.61 35.06
N ASN A 460 -9.27 10.13 34.48
CA ASN A 460 -7.93 10.67 34.72
C ASN A 460 -7.78 12.11 34.20
N ASP A 461 -8.41 12.44 33.07
CA ASP A 461 -8.40 13.80 32.52
C ASP A 461 -9.22 14.77 33.37
N LEU A 462 -10.41 14.37 33.83
CA LEU A 462 -11.22 15.16 34.78
C LEU A 462 -10.44 15.44 36.07
N TYR A 463 -9.73 14.44 36.60
CA TYR A 463 -8.89 14.59 37.78
C TYR A 463 -7.79 15.64 37.57
N LYS A 464 -7.07 15.59 36.45
CA LYS A 464 -6.00 16.55 36.12
C LYS A 464 -6.52 17.97 35.94
N GLU A 465 -7.68 18.14 35.30
CA GLU A 465 -8.31 19.46 35.13
C GLU A 465 -8.86 20.03 36.44
N GLY A 466 -9.42 19.18 37.30
CA GLY A 466 -9.87 19.56 38.64
C GLY A 466 -8.72 20.04 39.54
N PHE A 467 -7.58 19.33 39.54
CA PHE A 467 -6.43 19.64 40.40
C PHE A 467 -5.61 20.86 39.94
N GLN A 468 -5.48 21.10 38.64
CA GLN A 468 -4.77 22.29 38.15
C GLN A 468 -5.47 23.60 38.55
N ARG A 469 -6.79 23.56 38.76
CA ARG A 469 -7.59 24.71 39.21
C ARG A 469 -7.45 25.01 40.70
N THR A 470 -7.26 23.99 41.55
CA THR A 470 -7.00 24.20 42.99
C THR A 470 -5.57 24.64 43.28
N ALA A 471 -4.60 24.25 42.44
CA ALA A 471 -3.19 24.61 42.63
C ALA A 471 -2.83 26.03 42.16
N THR A 472 -3.59 26.63 41.22
CA THR A 472 -3.20 27.90 40.59
C THR A 472 -3.65 29.16 41.33
N GLY A 473 -4.37 29.07 42.46
CA GLY A 473 -4.48 30.14 43.47
C GLY A 473 -4.74 31.56 42.98
N LYS A 474 -5.26 31.78 41.77
CA LYS A 474 -5.63 33.09 41.25
C LYS A 474 -7.08 33.35 41.63
N ASP A 475 -7.24 33.68 42.91
CA ASP A 475 -8.27 34.61 43.33
C ASP A 475 -8.15 35.87 42.47
N LYS A 476 -9.29 36.32 41.94
CA LYS A 476 -9.51 37.47 41.04
C LYS A 476 -9.40 37.13 39.55
N GLU A 477 -10.47 36.59 39.00
CA GLU A 477 -11.48 37.39 38.30
C GLU A 477 -12.75 36.58 38.07
N LYS A 478 -13.89 37.20 38.37
CA LYS A 478 -15.24 36.68 38.14
C LYS A 478 -15.60 36.82 36.66
N GLU A 479 -14.88 36.13 35.78
CA GLU A 479 -15.51 35.67 34.55
C GLU A 479 -15.94 34.22 34.80
N GLU A 480 -17.24 33.98 34.70
CA GLU A 480 -17.85 32.66 34.73
C GLU A 480 -17.16 31.76 33.70
N ASN A 481 -16.17 30.97 34.13
CA ASN A 481 -15.55 29.95 33.30
C ASN A 481 -16.53 28.78 33.09
N LYS A 482 -17.45 28.95 32.13
CA LYS A 482 -18.49 28.00 31.70
C LYS A 482 -17.98 26.63 31.22
N ALA A 483 -16.66 26.44 31.07
CA ALA A 483 -16.05 25.20 30.61
C ALA A 483 -15.99 24.09 31.69
N ALA A 484 -15.82 24.44 32.97
CA ALA A 484 -15.76 23.44 34.05
C ALA A 484 -17.06 22.64 34.24
N PRO A 485 -18.25 23.28 34.24
CA PRO A 485 -19.54 22.57 34.27
C PRO A 485 -19.77 21.72 33.02
N LEU A 486 -19.27 22.16 31.86
CA LEU A 486 -19.52 21.53 30.56
C LEU A 486 -18.88 20.15 30.45
N TRP A 487 -17.62 19.98 30.88
CA TRP A 487 -16.91 18.70 30.77
C TRP A 487 -17.48 17.63 31.70
N VAL A 488 -17.79 18.01 32.94
CA VAL A 488 -18.39 17.09 33.90
C VAL A 488 -19.81 16.68 33.44
N ALA A 489 -20.57 17.59 32.82
CA ALA A 489 -21.85 17.25 32.21
C ALA A 489 -21.69 16.27 31.03
N ARG A 490 -20.76 16.51 30.10
CA ARG A 490 -20.46 15.58 29.00
C ARG A 490 -19.97 14.22 29.50
N SER A 491 -19.22 14.15 30.60
CA SER A 491 -18.81 12.87 31.20
C SER A 491 -19.99 12.08 31.78
N LEU A 492 -21.02 12.75 32.33
CA LEU A 492 -22.24 12.06 32.75
C LEU A 492 -23.05 11.54 31.55
N GLU A 493 -23.04 12.23 30.42
CA GLU A 493 -23.62 11.71 29.18
C GLU A 493 -22.91 10.43 28.73
N MET A 494 -21.58 10.37 28.84
CA MET A 494 -20.82 9.14 28.56
C MET A 494 -21.16 7.97 29.50
N VAL A 495 -21.40 8.26 30.79
CA VAL A 495 -21.89 7.27 31.76
C VAL A 495 -23.29 6.79 31.38
N GLU A 496 -24.17 7.70 30.99
CA GLU A 496 -25.54 7.39 30.56
C GLU A 496 -25.55 6.49 29.32
N LEU A 497 -24.67 6.72 28.34
CA LEU A 497 -24.54 5.89 27.15
C LEU A 497 -24.23 4.42 27.48
N VAL A 498 -23.52 4.14 28.58
CA VAL A 498 -23.24 2.77 29.03
C VAL A 498 -24.43 2.16 29.76
N PHE A 499 -25.14 2.93 30.59
CA PHE A 499 -26.31 2.41 31.32
C PHE A 499 -27.58 2.34 30.47
N ARG A 500 -27.64 3.08 29.36
CA ARG A 500 -28.75 3.10 28.42
C ARG A 500 -28.20 2.90 27.00
N PRO A 501 -27.89 1.65 26.62
CA PRO A 501 -27.40 1.34 25.29
C PRO A 501 -28.37 1.83 24.19
N PRO A 502 -27.86 2.22 23.00
CA PRO A 502 -28.68 2.70 21.90
C PRO A 502 -29.77 1.71 21.44
N GLN A 503 -29.53 0.41 21.63
CA GLN A 503 -30.46 -0.67 21.30
C GLN A 503 -31.67 -0.73 22.27
N GLY A 504 -31.67 0.05 23.34
CA GLY A 504 -32.69 0.09 24.37
C GLY A 504 -32.50 -0.98 25.45
N GLY A 505 -33.18 -0.80 26.59
CA GLY A 505 -33.09 -1.70 27.75
C GLY A 505 -31.83 -1.48 28.61
N PRO A 506 -31.63 -2.28 29.67
CA PRO A 506 -30.40 -2.26 30.46
C PRO A 506 -29.22 -2.91 29.71
N PRO A 507 -27.97 -2.61 30.07
CA PRO A 507 -26.80 -3.28 29.50
C PRO A 507 -26.85 -4.79 29.78
N SER A 508 -26.55 -5.61 28.77
CA SER A 508 -26.50 -7.07 28.89
C SER A 508 -25.32 -7.51 29.75
N PHE A 509 -25.59 -8.42 30.69
CA PHE A 509 -24.58 -9.05 31.52
C PHE A 509 -24.49 -10.55 31.21
N PRO A 510 -23.27 -11.12 31.24
CA PRO A 510 -22.01 -10.53 31.70
C PRO A 510 -21.24 -9.67 30.68
N GLU A 511 -21.67 -9.60 29.42
CA GLU A 511 -20.89 -9.10 28.29
C GLU A 511 -20.45 -7.64 28.43
N HIS A 512 -21.27 -6.78 29.05
CA HIS A 512 -20.96 -5.36 29.28
C HIS A 512 -20.44 -5.05 30.69
N GLY A 513 -20.02 -6.08 31.46
CA GLY A 513 -19.61 -5.94 32.86
C GLY A 513 -18.51 -4.91 33.10
N ASP A 514 -17.42 -4.97 32.32
CA ASP A 514 -16.27 -4.06 32.48
C ASP A 514 -16.65 -2.61 32.24
N ALA A 515 -17.39 -2.34 31.16
CA ALA A 515 -17.86 -0.99 30.81
C ALA A 515 -18.77 -0.42 31.91
N VAL A 516 -19.74 -1.21 32.39
CA VAL A 516 -20.66 -0.81 33.46
C VAL A 516 -19.89 -0.50 34.74
N LEU A 517 -18.93 -1.34 35.13
CA LEU A 517 -18.12 -1.12 36.32
C LEU A 517 -17.29 0.17 36.22
N ALA A 518 -16.68 0.43 35.06
CA ALA A 518 -15.95 1.66 34.81
C ALA A 518 -16.87 2.90 34.85
N ALA A 519 -18.06 2.81 34.26
CA ALA A 519 -19.05 3.89 34.27
C ALA A 519 -19.54 4.21 35.70
N LEU A 520 -19.81 3.19 36.53
CA LEU A 520 -20.13 3.36 37.95
C LEU A 520 -19.00 4.03 38.72
N ASN A 521 -17.75 3.65 38.44
CA ASN A 521 -16.58 4.25 39.07
C ASN A 521 -16.39 5.72 38.66
N LEU A 522 -16.64 6.06 37.39
CA LEU A 522 -16.62 7.44 36.92
C LEU A 522 -17.74 8.28 37.55
N TYR A 523 -18.97 7.75 37.61
CA TYR A 523 -20.10 8.39 38.28
C TYR A 523 -19.79 8.66 39.76
N ARG A 524 -19.27 7.64 40.46
CA ARG A 524 -18.86 7.76 41.87
C ARG A 524 -17.79 8.83 42.06
N PHE A 525 -16.80 8.89 41.16
CA PHE A 525 -15.76 9.91 41.19
C PHE A 525 -16.37 11.31 41.09
N ILE A 526 -17.21 11.57 40.09
CA ILE A 526 -17.88 12.86 39.88
C ILE A 526 -18.70 13.28 41.12
N LEU A 527 -19.51 12.35 41.65
CA LEU A 527 -20.36 12.61 42.82
C LEU A 527 -19.53 12.96 44.07
N MET A 528 -18.43 12.24 44.32
CA MET A 528 -17.54 12.52 45.44
C MET A 528 -16.83 13.85 45.28
N THR A 529 -16.38 14.19 44.06
CA THR A 529 -15.70 15.46 43.76
C THR A 529 -16.64 16.66 43.97
N GLU A 530 -17.87 16.60 43.45
CA GLU A 530 -18.85 17.68 43.64
C GLU A 530 -19.27 17.83 45.10
N SER A 531 -19.50 16.71 45.81
CA SER A 531 -19.83 16.70 47.23
C SER A 531 -18.71 17.28 48.10
N ALA A 532 -17.44 16.94 47.83
CA ALA A 532 -16.30 17.46 48.57
C ALA A 532 -16.08 18.96 48.30
N GLY A 533 -16.30 19.39 47.05
CA GLY A 533 -16.22 20.80 46.64
C GLY A 533 -17.40 21.66 47.10
N LYS A 534 -18.47 21.06 47.67
CA LYS A 534 -19.77 21.73 47.94
C LYS A 534 -20.36 22.42 46.71
N THR A 535 -20.20 21.80 45.54
CA THR A 535 -20.72 22.29 44.26
C THR A 535 -21.76 21.30 43.71
N ASN A 536 -22.58 21.73 42.75
CA ASN A 536 -23.55 20.86 42.08
C ASN A 536 -23.71 21.29 40.61
N TYR A 537 -22.59 21.52 39.92
CA TYR A 537 -22.59 22.12 38.59
C TYR A 537 -23.27 21.23 37.55
N THR A 538 -23.18 19.91 37.71
CA THR A 538 -23.83 18.94 36.81
C THR A 538 -25.25 18.56 37.22
N GLY A 539 -25.68 18.97 38.41
CA GLY A 539 -26.93 18.56 39.00
C GLY A 539 -26.93 17.13 39.55
N VAL A 540 -25.78 16.44 39.62
CA VAL A 540 -25.68 15.04 40.08
C VAL A 540 -26.12 14.84 41.54
N LEU A 541 -26.02 15.89 42.38
CA LEU A 541 -26.52 15.87 43.76
C LEU A 541 -28.02 16.21 43.87
N SER A 542 -28.68 16.52 42.75
CA SER A 542 -30.10 16.87 42.71
C SER A 542 -30.97 15.63 42.62
N LYS A 543 -31.98 15.52 43.50
CA LYS A 543 -32.94 14.38 43.56
C LYS A 543 -33.71 14.07 42.26
N LYS A 544 -33.59 14.88 41.21
CA LYS A 544 -34.35 14.76 39.95
C LYS A 544 -33.64 13.97 38.84
N LYS A 545 -32.38 13.57 39.02
CA LYS A 545 -31.57 12.85 38.01
C LYS A 545 -31.24 11.38 38.35
N ILE A 546 -31.74 10.88 39.49
CA ILE A 546 -31.59 9.46 39.89
C ILE A 546 -32.71 8.64 39.25
#